data_AF-A0AAV5EV52-F1
#
_entry.id   AF-A0AAV5EV52-F1
#
_cell.length_a   1.000
_cell.length_b   1.000
_cell.length_c   1.000
_cell.angle_alpha   90.00
_cell.angle_beta   90.00
_cell.angle_gamma   90.00
#
_symmetry.space_group_name_H-M   'P 1'
#
loop_
_entity.id
_entity.type
_entity.pdbx_description
1 polymer ?
#
loop_
_entity_poly.entity_id
_entity_poly.type
_entity_poly.pdbx_seq_one_letter_code
_entity_poly.pdbx_strand_id
1 'polypeptide(L)'
;MSNLSRSELKQVGAIADSKRQGYLGFYEFMTAMQLVSLAQAGNEISQDTIENAACHSSESLISATWFNSKSGKKIPLRSVTSIIDGLKKSYIEKLRPLEKTYQFQDFVSPLLTSSDFDAKPMVMLLGQYSTGKTTFIKHLLKSSYPGAHIGPEPTTDRFVVITSGPDERCIPGNTIAVQADMPYSGLSCFGTAFLSKFECSQMPHPLLEHVTFVDTPGVLSGEKQRTQRSYDFTGVTSWFAAKCDLILLLFDPHKLDISDEFKRVIGSLRGHDDKIRIVLNKADQVDAQQLMRVYGALLWSLGKVLNTPEVMRVYIGSFNDKPIKETAAGPLGMELFQKEQDDLLSDLNDIPKKACDRRINEFVKRARAAKVHAHIISHLKKEMPALMGKAKAEQKLLDSLDDQFAKVQKELHLPAGDFPSVEEYRQILSAYNFDKFEKLRPKMVQGVDDMLAYDIPELLKKFRNPYD
;
A
#
# COMPACT_ATOMS: atom_id res chain seq x y z
N MET A 1 11.02 -35.00 -20.04
CA MET A 1 11.25 -35.21 -21.48
C MET A 1 9.94 -35.69 -22.10
N SER A 2 9.66 -35.41 -23.38
CA SER A 2 8.31 -35.46 -23.99
C SER A 2 7.64 -36.84 -24.14
N ASN A 3 8.27 -37.94 -23.75
CA ASN A 3 7.78 -39.32 -23.96
C ASN A 3 7.44 -39.72 -25.42
N LEU A 4 7.83 -38.90 -26.40
CA LEU A 4 7.64 -39.18 -27.83
C LEU A 4 8.89 -39.83 -28.44
N SER A 5 8.69 -40.72 -29.40
CA SER A 5 9.78 -41.33 -30.18
C SER A 5 10.51 -40.29 -31.03
N ARG A 6 11.76 -40.58 -31.41
CA ARG A 6 12.54 -39.70 -32.30
C ARG A 6 11.89 -39.52 -33.68
N SER A 7 11.17 -40.53 -34.16
CA SER A 7 10.39 -40.44 -35.41
C SER A 7 9.26 -39.42 -35.31
N GLU A 8 8.51 -39.45 -34.20
CA GLU A 8 7.39 -38.52 -33.95
C GLU A 8 7.88 -37.08 -33.80
N LEU A 9 8.96 -36.86 -33.03
CA LEU A 9 9.53 -35.52 -32.87
C LEU A 9 10.08 -34.94 -34.19
N LYS A 10 10.63 -35.80 -35.06
CA LYS A 10 11.07 -35.39 -36.40
C LYS A 10 9.89 -35.00 -37.28
N GLN A 11 8.75 -35.68 -37.12
CA GLN A 11 7.51 -35.39 -37.84
C GLN A 11 6.87 -34.08 -37.35
N VAL A 12 6.83 -33.84 -36.03
CA VAL A 12 6.42 -32.55 -35.44
C VAL A 12 7.26 -31.41 -36.00
N GLY A 13 8.59 -31.55 -36.00
CA GLY A 13 9.50 -30.53 -36.51
C GLY A 13 9.29 -30.25 -38.00
N ALA A 14 9.07 -31.30 -38.81
CA ALA A 14 8.84 -31.15 -40.24
C ALA A 14 7.51 -30.45 -40.57
N ILE A 15 6.47 -30.65 -39.76
CA ILE A 15 5.15 -30.02 -39.94
C ILE A 15 5.17 -28.57 -39.41
N ALA A 16 5.83 -28.33 -38.27
CA ALA A 16 5.91 -27.01 -37.66
C ALA A 16 6.84 -26.06 -38.43
N ASP A 17 7.99 -26.54 -38.91
CA ASP A 17 8.89 -25.78 -39.79
C ASP A 17 8.45 -25.85 -41.26
N SER A 18 7.20 -25.46 -41.52
CA SER A 18 6.63 -25.47 -42.88
C SER A 18 7.43 -24.62 -43.87
N LYS A 19 8.18 -23.63 -43.38
CA LYS A 19 9.05 -22.74 -44.16
C LYS A 19 10.48 -23.29 -44.34
N ARG A 20 10.82 -24.43 -43.72
CA ARG A 20 12.13 -25.12 -43.78
C ARG A 20 13.32 -24.21 -43.45
N GLN A 21 13.17 -23.38 -42.43
CA GLN A 21 14.19 -22.41 -42.03
C GLN A 21 15.22 -22.99 -41.04
N GLY A 22 14.99 -24.20 -40.53
CA GLY A 22 15.87 -24.87 -39.57
C GLY A 22 15.73 -24.37 -38.13
N TYR A 23 14.84 -23.41 -37.88
CA TYR A 23 14.44 -22.92 -36.57
C TYR A 23 12.94 -22.58 -36.56
N LEU A 24 12.30 -22.58 -35.39
CA LEU A 24 10.88 -22.29 -35.24
C LEU A 24 10.68 -20.86 -34.71
N GLY A 25 9.92 -20.05 -35.44
CA GLY A 25 9.38 -18.77 -34.96
C GLY A 25 8.29 -18.98 -33.91
N PHE A 26 7.76 -17.89 -33.34
CA PHE A 26 6.78 -17.98 -32.24
C PHE A 26 5.51 -18.77 -32.61
N TYR A 27 4.96 -18.53 -33.79
CA TYR A 27 3.75 -19.24 -34.26
C TYR A 27 4.05 -20.70 -34.60
N GLU A 28 5.17 -20.96 -35.29
CA GLU A 28 5.62 -22.31 -35.61
C GLU A 28 5.93 -23.13 -34.33
N PHE A 29 6.44 -22.47 -33.30
CA PHE A 29 6.66 -23.07 -31.98
C PHE A 29 5.33 -23.42 -31.29
N MET A 30 4.33 -22.54 -31.32
CA MET A 30 3.00 -22.85 -30.77
C MET A 30 2.36 -24.06 -31.47
N THR A 31 2.47 -24.13 -32.80
CA THR A 31 2.00 -25.29 -33.58
C THR A 31 2.75 -26.57 -33.21
N ALA A 32 4.08 -26.50 -33.04
CA ALA A 32 4.87 -27.63 -32.58
C ALA A 32 4.42 -28.13 -31.20
N MET A 33 4.12 -27.21 -30.27
CA MET A 33 3.65 -27.57 -28.92
C MET A 33 2.25 -28.20 -28.93
N GLN A 34 1.35 -27.74 -29.79
CA GLN A 34 0.04 -28.36 -29.98
C GLN A 34 0.15 -29.78 -30.54
N LEU A 35 1.01 -29.98 -31.55
CA LEU A 35 1.29 -31.31 -32.10
C LEU A 35 1.90 -32.27 -31.08
N VAL A 36 2.83 -31.78 -30.25
CA VAL A 36 3.39 -32.58 -29.15
C VAL A 36 2.30 -32.97 -28.16
N SER A 37 1.41 -32.05 -27.80
CA SER A 37 0.28 -32.34 -26.89
C SER A 37 -0.67 -33.39 -27.46
N LEU A 38 -0.96 -33.33 -28.76
CA LEU A 38 -1.84 -34.31 -29.44
C LEU A 38 -1.20 -35.70 -29.48
N ALA A 39 0.09 -35.77 -29.80
CA ALA A 39 0.85 -37.00 -29.83
C ALA A 39 0.95 -37.66 -28.45
N GLN A 40 1.17 -36.86 -27.39
CA GLN A 40 1.18 -37.34 -26.02
C GLN A 40 -0.18 -37.89 -25.56
N ALA A 41 -1.28 -37.38 -26.13
CA ALA A 41 -2.62 -37.89 -25.92
C ALA A 41 -2.96 -39.13 -26.78
N GLY A 42 -1.99 -39.66 -27.55
CA GLY A 42 -2.14 -40.86 -28.37
C GLY A 42 -2.77 -40.64 -29.75
N ASN A 43 -2.86 -39.40 -30.22
CA ASN A 43 -3.41 -39.08 -31.54
C ASN A 43 -2.32 -39.06 -32.62
N GLU A 44 -2.68 -39.42 -33.86
CA GLU A 44 -1.74 -39.42 -35.00
C GLU A 44 -1.33 -37.99 -35.40
N ILE A 45 -0.03 -37.81 -35.58
CA ILE A 45 0.60 -36.54 -35.96
C ILE A 45 0.45 -36.36 -37.49
N SER A 46 -0.59 -35.65 -37.91
CA SER A 46 -0.80 -35.30 -39.32
C SER A 46 -1.20 -33.82 -39.48
N GLN A 47 -0.95 -33.25 -40.65
CA GLN A 47 -1.32 -31.88 -40.98
C GLN A 47 -2.85 -31.72 -41.01
N ASP A 48 -3.55 -32.77 -41.44
CA ASP A 48 -5.02 -32.87 -41.45
C ASP A 48 -5.60 -32.98 -40.03
N THR A 49 -4.85 -33.49 -39.04
CA THR A 49 -5.29 -33.51 -37.64
C THR A 49 -5.26 -32.09 -37.04
N ILE A 50 -4.36 -31.21 -37.50
CA ILE A 50 -4.35 -29.79 -37.11
C ILE A 50 -5.51 -29.06 -37.78
N GLU A 51 -5.82 -29.38 -39.04
CA GLU A 51 -6.98 -28.78 -39.72
C GLU A 51 -8.30 -29.29 -39.18
N ASN A 52 -8.42 -30.54 -38.74
CA ASN A 52 -9.62 -31.06 -38.07
C ASN A 52 -9.69 -30.65 -36.59
N ALA A 53 -8.55 -30.50 -35.91
CA ALA A 53 -8.49 -29.79 -34.65
C ALA A 53 -8.95 -28.35 -34.89
N ALA A 54 -8.47 -27.64 -35.91
CA ALA A 54 -8.89 -26.29 -36.24
C ALA A 54 -10.36 -26.24 -36.70
N CYS A 55 -10.89 -27.19 -37.45
CA CYS A 55 -12.30 -27.20 -37.90
C CYS A 55 -13.28 -27.63 -36.79
N HIS A 56 -12.78 -28.19 -35.67
CA HIS A 56 -13.50 -28.34 -34.40
C HIS A 56 -12.91 -27.52 -33.24
N SER A 57 -12.06 -26.53 -33.53
CA SER A 57 -11.50 -25.59 -32.54
C SER A 57 -11.18 -24.21 -33.13
N SER A 58 -11.90 -23.81 -34.17
CA SER A 58 -11.89 -22.45 -34.72
C SER A 58 -13.22 -21.74 -34.54
N GLU A 59 -13.97 -22.12 -33.51
CA GLU A 59 -14.89 -21.26 -32.75
C GLU A 59 -15.13 -21.96 -31.40
N SER A 60 -14.62 -21.39 -30.31
CA SER A 60 -14.69 -21.85 -28.89
C SER A 60 -13.43 -22.48 -28.25
N LEU A 61 -12.36 -21.69 -28.16
CA LEU A 61 -11.67 -21.42 -26.90
C LEU A 61 -11.01 -20.04 -27.06
N ILE A 62 -11.54 -19.06 -26.31
CA ILE A 62 -11.25 -17.61 -26.34
C ILE A 62 -12.11 -16.81 -27.35
N SER A 63 -13.31 -16.45 -26.85
CA SER A 63 -14.15 -15.27 -27.14
C SER A 63 -15.03 -15.21 -28.41
N ALA A 64 -16.35 -15.18 -28.14
CA ALA A 64 -17.43 -14.45 -28.84
C ALA A 64 -18.45 -15.21 -29.72
N THR A 65 -19.31 -16.01 -29.08
CA THR A 65 -20.74 -16.14 -29.48
C THR A 65 -21.61 -16.44 -28.25
N TRP A 66 -21.68 -15.48 -27.33
CA TRP A 66 -22.76 -15.35 -26.33
C TRP A 66 -23.44 -13.97 -26.43
N PHE A 67 -23.47 -13.38 -27.63
CA PHE A 67 -24.21 -12.14 -27.91
C PHE A 67 -24.97 -12.24 -29.24
N ASN A 68 -26.06 -13.02 -29.24
CA ASN A 68 -27.37 -12.56 -29.74
C ASN A 68 -28.43 -13.65 -29.54
N SER A 69 -28.82 -13.85 -28.28
CA SER A 69 -30.19 -14.23 -27.95
C SER A 69 -30.80 -13.04 -27.22
N LYS A 70 -31.76 -12.40 -27.87
CA LYS A 70 -32.61 -11.37 -27.26
C LYS A 70 -33.42 -12.03 -26.14
N SER A 71 -32.95 -11.92 -24.91
CA SER A 71 -33.73 -11.63 -23.70
C SER A 71 -32.77 -11.68 -22.51
N GLY A 72 -32.85 -10.66 -21.65
CA GLY A 72 -31.77 -10.30 -20.74
C GLY A 72 -31.31 -11.40 -19.78
N LYS A 73 -29.99 -11.47 -19.57
CA LYS A 73 -29.34 -11.78 -18.29
C LYS A 73 -27.87 -11.35 -18.35
N LYS A 74 -27.48 -10.44 -17.46
CA LYS A 74 -26.12 -9.94 -17.25
C LYS A 74 -25.22 -11.06 -16.70
N ILE A 75 -23.97 -11.12 -17.14
CA ILE A 75 -22.92 -12.04 -16.65
C ILE A 75 -22.57 -11.68 -15.18
N PRO A 76 -22.36 -12.64 -14.24
CA PRO A 76 -22.19 -12.34 -12.81
C PRO A 76 -20.77 -11.86 -12.48
N LEU A 77 -20.63 -10.72 -11.78
CA LEU A 77 -19.39 -10.33 -11.10
C LEU A 77 -19.10 -11.28 -9.93
N ARG A 78 -18.13 -12.18 -10.14
CA ARG A 78 -17.24 -12.93 -9.21
C ARG A 78 -17.75 -13.26 -7.79
N SER A 79 -17.74 -14.56 -7.46
CA SER A 79 -17.83 -15.07 -6.09
C SER A 79 -16.77 -14.41 -5.20
N VAL A 80 -17.18 -13.77 -4.11
CA VAL A 80 -16.27 -13.26 -3.07
C VAL A 80 -15.47 -14.44 -2.51
N THR A 81 -14.14 -14.38 -2.59
CA THR A 81 -13.22 -15.46 -2.18
C THR A 81 -12.43 -15.15 -0.91
N SER A 82 -12.38 -13.88 -0.48
CA SER A 82 -11.66 -13.42 0.70
C SER A 82 -12.34 -12.20 1.33
N ILE A 83 -11.88 -11.80 2.53
CA ILE A 83 -12.28 -10.54 3.17
C ILE A 83 -11.95 -9.35 2.25
N ILE A 84 -10.76 -9.33 1.66
CA ILE A 84 -10.32 -8.22 0.79
C ILE A 84 -11.23 -8.09 -0.45
N ASP A 85 -11.58 -9.20 -1.08
CA ASP A 85 -12.51 -9.21 -2.23
C ASP A 85 -13.90 -8.69 -1.83
N GLY A 86 -14.36 -9.06 -0.62
CA GLY A 86 -15.62 -8.59 -0.07
C GLY A 86 -15.61 -7.08 0.18
N LEU A 87 -14.59 -6.55 0.85
CA LEU A 87 -14.44 -5.12 1.08
C LEU A 87 -14.34 -4.34 -0.24
N LYS A 88 -13.58 -4.84 -1.20
CA LYS A 88 -13.44 -4.24 -2.53
C LYS A 88 -14.77 -4.20 -3.28
N LYS A 89 -15.55 -5.27 -3.21
CA LYS A 89 -16.90 -5.33 -3.80
C LYS A 89 -17.83 -4.31 -3.13
N SER A 90 -17.91 -4.33 -1.79
CA SER A 90 -18.73 -3.39 -1.02
C SER A 90 -18.34 -1.94 -1.28
N TYR A 91 -17.05 -1.65 -1.43
CA TYR A 91 -16.57 -0.33 -1.82
C TYR A 91 -17.11 0.09 -3.19
N ILE A 92 -16.90 -0.73 -4.23
CA ILE A 92 -17.28 -0.39 -5.60
C ILE A 92 -18.79 -0.21 -5.73
N GLU A 93 -19.58 -1.08 -5.10
CA GLU A 93 -21.03 -1.12 -5.25
C GLU A 93 -21.75 -0.09 -4.39
N LYS A 94 -21.27 0.17 -3.16
CA LYS A 94 -22.03 0.95 -2.15
C LYS A 94 -21.34 2.25 -1.74
N LEU A 95 -20.04 2.21 -1.40
CA LEU A 95 -19.35 3.39 -0.86
C LEU A 95 -18.83 4.37 -1.94
N ARG A 96 -18.17 3.86 -2.98
CA ARG A 96 -17.59 4.66 -4.08
C ARG A 96 -18.62 5.55 -4.79
N PRO A 97 -19.86 5.12 -5.05
CA PRO A 97 -20.88 6.00 -5.61
C PRO A 97 -21.19 7.19 -4.70
N LEU A 98 -21.26 6.97 -3.38
CA LEU A 98 -21.49 8.03 -2.38
C LEU A 98 -20.33 9.04 -2.42
N GLU A 99 -19.08 8.55 -2.34
CA GLU A 99 -17.89 9.40 -2.39
C GLU A 99 -17.83 10.26 -3.65
N LYS A 100 -18.13 9.67 -4.81
CA LYS A 100 -18.16 10.41 -6.09
C LYS A 100 -19.27 11.46 -6.14
N THR A 101 -20.46 11.14 -5.66
CA THR A 101 -21.63 12.04 -5.74
C THR A 101 -21.43 13.29 -4.90
N TYR A 102 -20.80 13.16 -3.74
CA TYR A 102 -20.57 14.26 -2.82
C TYR A 102 -19.16 14.88 -2.90
N GLN A 103 -18.32 14.42 -3.83
CA GLN A 103 -16.96 14.95 -4.07
C GLN A 103 -15.98 14.71 -2.90
N PHE A 104 -16.12 13.59 -2.19
CA PHE A 104 -15.33 13.25 -1.00
C PHE A 104 -13.81 13.33 -1.21
N GLN A 105 -13.35 13.03 -2.43
CA GLN A 105 -11.92 13.04 -2.79
C GLN A 105 -11.25 14.42 -2.65
N ASP A 106 -12.03 15.49 -2.79
CA ASP A 106 -11.50 16.85 -2.75
C ASP A 106 -11.38 17.37 -1.30
N PHE A 107 -12.12 16.76 -0.38
CA PHE A 107 -12.22 17.20 1.02
C PHE A 107 -11.46 16.32 2.00
N VAL A 108 -11.46 15.00 1.78
CA VAL A 108 -11.00 14.05 2.79
C VAL A 108 -9.89 13.16 2.27
N SER A 109 -10.14 12.36 1.23
CA SER A 109 -9.10 11.49 0.67
C SER A 109 -9.45 10.95 -0.72
N PRO A 110 -8.45 10.73 -1.60
CA PRO A 110 -8.66 10.20 -2.95
C PRO A 110 -9.50 8.91 -2.97
N LEU A 111 -10.19 8.67 -4.09
CA LEU A 111 -10.92 7.42 -4.29
C LEU A 111 -9.96 6.23 -4.29
N LEU A 112 -10.31 5.18 -3.55
CA LEU A 112 -9.56 3.92 -3.57
C LEU A 112 -9.64 3.27 -4.95
N THR A 113 -8.52 2.69 -5.37
CA THR A 113 -8.35 1.87 -6.56
C THR A 113 -8.32 0.39 -6.20
N SER A 114 -8.43 -0.49 -7.19
CA SER A 114 -8.31 -1.93 -6.96
C SER A 114 -6.98 -2.32 -6.32
N SER A 115 -5.88 -1.68 -6.73
CA SER A 115 -4.55 -1.96 -6.20
C SER A 115 -4.38 -1.53 -4.75
N ASP A 116 -5.17 -0.57 -4.24
CA ASP A 116 -5.16 -0.22 -2.82
C ASP A 116 -5.71 -1.36 -1.93
N PHE A 117 -6.67 -2.14 -2.43
CA PHE A 117 -7.18 -3.32 -1.73
C PHE A 117 -6.22 -4.50 -1.83
N ASP A 118 -5.67 -4.72 -3.02
CA ASP A 118 -4.82 -5.86 -3.35
C ASP A 118 -3.36 -5.67 -2.87
N ALA A 119 -2.99 -4.47 -2.43
CA ALA A 119 -1.66 -4.15 -1.93
C ALA A 119 -1.25 -5.11 -0.80
N LYS A 120 0.02 -5.47 -0.73
CA LYS A 120 0.56 -6.22 0.42
C LYS A 120 0.76 -5.28 1.61
N PRO A 121 0.76 -5.81 2.85
CA PRO A 121 1.18 -5.05 4.01
C PRO A 121 2.55 -4.38 3.78
N MET A 122 2.68 -3.13 4.20
CA MET A 122 3.89 -2.33 3.97
C MET A 122 4.61 -1.97 5.27
N VAL A 123 5.93 -2.16 5.28
CA VAL A 123 6.83 -1.82 6.39
C VAL A 123 7.81 -0.74 5.94
N MET A 124 7.65 0.47 6.47
CA MET A 124 8.56 1.58 6.17
C MET A 124 9.68 1.67 7.18
N LEU A 125 10.91 1.77 6.71
CA LEU A 125 12.08 2.03 7.54
C LEU A 125 12.46 3.49 7.42
N LEU A 126 12.48 4.20 8.54
CA LEU A 126 12.79 5.62 8.61
C LEU A 126 13.86 5.87 9.68
N GLY A 127 14.79 6.78 9.40
CA GLY A 127 15.87 7.09 10.32
C GLY A 127 16.94 7.94 9.67
N GLN A 128 17.82 8.52 10.49
CA GLN A 128 18.91 9.36 10.01
C GLN A 128 19.90 8.59 9.14
N TYR A 129 20.82 9.33 8.54
CA TYR A 129 21.89 8.75 7.77
C TYR A 129 22.74 7.75 8.58
N SER A 130 23.12 6.63 7.95
CA SER A 130 23.94 5.57 8.56
C SER A 130 23.30 4.77 9.73
N THR A 131 22.00 4.90 10.01
CA THR A 131 21.34 4.10 11.08
C THR A 131 21.14 2.61 10.76
N GLY A 132 21.43 2.20 9.51
CA GLY A 132 21.41 0.80 9.09
C GLY A 132 20.10 0.30 8.48
N LYS A 133 19.25 1.18 7.92
CA LYS A 133 17.98 0.80 7.26
C LYS A 133 18.14 -0.27 6.17
N THR A 134 18.95 0.01 5.16
CA THR A 134 19.27 -0.93 4.08
C THR A 134 19.88 -2.24 4.61
N THR A 135 20.77 -2.15 5.60
CA THR A 135 21.37 -3.33 6.25
C THR A 135 20.34 -4.16 7.01
N PHE A 136 19.38 -3.51 7.67
CA PHE A 136 18.30 -4.16 8.39
C PHE A 136 17.40 -4.95 7.43
N ILE A 137 17.03 -4.37 6.28
CA ILE A 137 16.23 -5.07 5.25
C ILE A 137 16.99 -6.27 4.71
N LYS A 138 18.28 -6.08 4.36
CA LYS A 138 19.16 -7.17 3.94
C LYS A 138 19.21 -8.30 4.98
N HIS A 139 19.31 -7.93 6.27
CA HIS A 139 19.36 -8.88 7.37
C HIS A 139 18.05 -9.68 7.53
N LEU A 140 16.89 -9.05 7.29
CA LEU A 140 15.59 -9.74 7.29
C LEU A 140 15.44 -10.68 6.08
N LEU A 141 15.84 -10.21 4.89
CA LEU A 141 15.77 -10.99 3.66
C LEU A 141 16.86 -12.07 3.55
N LYS A 142 17.86 -12.05 4.44
CA LYS A 142 19.08 -12.89 4.35
C LYS A 142 19.76 -12.83 2.97
N SER A 143 19.49 -11.76 2.22
CA SER A 143 19.89 -11.56 0.84
C SER A 143 19.87 -10.07 0.52
N SER A 144 20.65 -9.64 -0.47
CA SER A 144 20.59 -8.27 -0.99
C SER A 144 19.44 -8.15 -1.98
N TYR A 145 18.87 -6.95 -2.12
CA TYR A 145 17.89 -6.65 -3.16
C TYR A 145 18.52 -5.80 -4.29
N PRO A 146 17.97 -5.85 -5.52
CA PRO A 146 18.44 -5.02 -6.63
C PRO A 146 18.45 -3.52 -6.28
N GLY A 147 19.54 -2.83 -6.59
CA GLY A 147 19.68 -1.39 -6.31
C GLY A 147 20.10 -1.05 -4.87
N ALA A 148 20.27 -2.04 -3.98
CA ALA A 148 20.78 -1.82 -2.63
C ALA A 148 22.23 -1.33 -2.65
N HIS A 149 22.49 -0.19 -2.00
CA HIS A 149 23.85 0.35 -1.82
C HIS A 149 24.11 0.59 -0.33
N ILE A 150 25.04 -0.19 0.25
CA ILE A 150 25.46 -0.08 1.65
C ILE A 150 26.87 0.51 1.70
N GLY A 151 27.01 1.69 2.29
CA GLY A 151 28.30 2.34 2.48
C GLY A 151 28.29 3.40 3.59
N PRO A 152 29.47 3.89 4.00
CA PRO A 152 29.62 4.91 5.06
C PRO A 152 29.30 6.35 4.59
N GLU A 153 29.21 6.59 3.28
CA GLU A 153 28.78 7.84 2.65
C GLU A 153 27.30 7.80 2.24
N PRO A 154 26.56 8.92 2.10
CA PRO A 154 25.16 8.97 1.67
C PRO A 154 24.81 8.07 0.48
N THR A 155 24.54 6.77 0.73
CA THR A 155 24.40 5.75 -0.31
C THR A 155 22.97 5.59 -0.80
N THR A 156 22.00 5.74 0.09
CA THR A 156 20.57 5.69 -0.26
C THR A 156 20.02 7.11 -0.33
N ASP A 157 19.94 7.66 -1.55
CA ASP A 157 19.32 8.96 -1.84
C ASP A 157 17.91 8.83 -2.45
N ARG A 158 17.39 7.59 -2.54
CA ARG A 158 16.12 7.22 -3.15
C ARG A 158 15.17 6.57 -2.17
N PHE A 159 13.87 6.77 -2.40
CA PHE A 159 12.85 5.90 -1.81
C PHE A 159 12.83 4.61 -2.64
N VAL A 160 13.02 3.48 -1.98
CA VAL A 160 13.02 2.17 -2.64
C VAL A 160 11.91 1.32 -2.03
N VAL A 161 10.94 0.95 -2.86
CA VAL A 161 9.94 -0.07 -2.53
C VAL A 161 10.53 -1.43 -2.88
N ILE A 162 10.68 -2.32 -1.91
CA ILE A 162 11.15 -3.71 -2.13
C ILE A 162 9.94 -4.64 -2.05
N THR A 163 9.60 -5.29 -3.15
CA THR A 163 8.43 -6.17 -3.25
C THR A 163 8.72 -7.42 -4.09
N SER A 164 7.83 -8.40 -4.04
CA SER A 164 8.01 -9.62 -4.81
C SER A 164 7.79 -9.36 -6.30
N GLY A 165 8.63 -9.97 -7.13
CA GLY A 165 8.43 -10.06 -8.57
C GLY A 165 8.96 -11.37 -9.12
N PRO A 166 8.67 -11.70 -10.39
CA PRO A 166 9.14 -12.92 -11.03
C PRO A 166 10.67 -12.93 -11.21
N ASP A 167 11.25 -11.75 -11.43
CA ASP A 167 12.66 -11.56 -11.74
C ASP A 167 13.25 -10.44 -10.88
N GLU A 168 14.56 -10.50 -10.66
CA GLU A 168 15.33 -9.43 -10.03
C GLU A 168 15.46 -8.22 -10.95
N ARG A 169 14.83 -7.09 -10.58
CA ARG A 169 14.91 -5.86 -11.37
C ARG A 169 14.64 -4.59 -10.56
N CYS A 170 15.22 -3.48 -11.02
CA CYS A 170 14.89 -2.13 -10.57
C CYS A 170 13.99 -1.45 -11.61
N ILE A 171 12.83 -0.97 -11.17
CA ILE A 171 11.89 -0.22 -12.00
C ILE A 171 11.97 1.26 -11.57
N PRO A 172 12.18 2.21 -12.51
CA PRO A 172 12.17 3.63 -12.19
C PRO A 172 10.80 4.17 -11.74
N GLY A 173 10.81 5.15 -10.85
CA GLY A 173 9.60 5.77 -10.27
C GLY A 173 8.60 6.29 -11.30
N ASN A 174 9.07 6.92 -12.38
CA ASN A 174 8.21 7.39 -13.47
C ASN A 174 7.37 6.27 -14.10
N THR A 175 7.92 5.06 -14.21
CA THR A 175 7.25 3.90 -14.79
C THR A 175 6.24 3.30 -13.82
N ILE A 176 6.60 3.23 -12.53
CA ILE A 176 5.74 2.65 -11.49
C ILE A 176 4.51 3.53 -11.23
N ALA A 177 4.67 4.86 -11.32
CA ALA A 177 3.59 5.79 -11.05
C ALA A 177 2.44 5.72 -12.08
N VAL A 178 2.67 5.09 -13.24
CA VAL A 178 1.63 4.89 -14.28
C VAL A 178 1.10 3.46 -14.34
N GLN A 179 1.68 2.53 -13.58
CA GLN A 179 1.24 1.13 -13.53
C GLN A 179 -0.03 1.01 -12.68
N ALA A 180 -1.14 0.64 -13.32
CA ALA A 180 -2.46 0.56 -12.68
C ALA A 180 -2.59 -0.61 -11.69
N ASP A 181 -1.74 -1.63 -11.86
CA ASP A 181 -1.62 -2.81 -10.98
C ASP A 181 -0.83 -2.53 -9.70
N MET A 182 -0.20 -1.35 -9.59
CA MET A 182 0.62 -0.96 -8.43
C MET A 182 -0.04 0.18 -7.64
N PRO A 183 0.06 0.20 -6.29
CA PRO A 183 -0.62 1.18 -5.43
C PRO A 183 0.13 2.52 -5.30
N TYR A 184 0.96 2.89 -6.29
CA TYR A 184 1.91 4.01 -6.23
C TYR A 184 1.56 5.17 -7.18
N SER A 185 0.46 5.10 -7.91
CA SER A 185 0.06 6.14 -8.86
C SER A 185 -0.13 7.52 -8.22
N GLY A 186 -0.58 7.54 -6.97
CA GLY A 186 -0.71 8.76 -6.16
C GLY A 186 0.60 9.53 -5.95
N LEU A 187 1.77 8.88 -6.07
CA LEU A 187 3.07 9.56 -5.95
C LEU A 187 3.36 10.54 -7.09
N SER A 188 2.59 10.49 -8.18
CA SER A 188 2.71 11.43 -9.30
C SER A 188 2.51 12.89 -8.88
N CYS A 189 1.76 13.14 -7.78
CA CYS A 189 1.53 14.49 -7.28
C CYS A 189 2.81 15.19 -6.78
N PHE A 190 3.85 14.45 -6.40
CA PHE A 190 5.15 15.00 -5.99
C PHE A 190 6.05 15.37 -7.17
N GLY A 191 5.61 15.11 -8.40
CA GLY A 191 6.25 15.55 -9.63
C GLY A 191 7.50 14.76 -10.02
N THR A 192 8.03 15.10 -11.20
CA THR A 192 9.17 14.38 -11.83
C THR A 192 10.44 14.41 -10.98
N ALA A 193 10.66 15.49 -10.23
CA ALA A 193 11.82 15.61 -9.34
C ALA A 193 11.85 14.47 -8.30
N PHE A 194 10.72 14.20 -7.64
CA PHE A 194 10.59 13.08 -6.73
C PHE A 194 10.64 11.73 -7.45
N LEU A 195 9.88 11.56 -8.54
CA LEU A 195 9.80 10.28 -9.24
C LEU A 195 11.17 9.82 -9.78
N SER A 196 12.08 10.75 -10.08
CA SER A 196 13.48 10.45 -10.42
C SER A 196 14.31 9.89 -9.25
N LYS A 197 13.83 10.08 -8.01
CA LYS A 197 14.39 9.60 -6.73
C LYS A 197 13.51 8.52 -6.07
N PHE A 198 12.60 7.92 -6.84
CA PHE A 198 11.77 6.80 -6.43
C PHE A 198 12.07 5.57 -7.29
N GLU A 199 12.10 4.39 -6.68
CA GLU A 199 12.42 3.13 -7.34
C GLU A 199 11.61 1.98 -6.73
N CYS A 200 11.24 1.00 -7.54
CA CYS A 200 10.71 -0.29 -7.07
C CYS A 200 11.73 -1.37 -7.41
N SER A 201 12.25 -2.00 -6.37
CA SER A 201 13.10 -3.18 -6.45
C SER A 201 12.22 -4.43 -6.33
N GLN A 202 12.23 -5.24 -7.38
CA GLN A 202 11.50 -6.51 -7.42
C GLN A 202 12.48 -7.67 -7.37
N MET A 203 12.13 -8.71 -6.61
CA MET A 203 12.85 -9.98 -6.60
C MET A 203 11.94 -11.13 -6.15
N PRO A 204 12.17 -12.37 -6.59
CA PRO A 204 11.46 -13.53 -6.05
C PRO A 204 11.98 -13.82 -4.63
N HIS A 205 11.12 -13.68 -3.63
CA HIS A 205 11.48 -13.97 -2.24
C HIS A 205 10.25 -14.32 -1.39
N PRO A 206 10.25 -15.43 -0.62
CA PRO A 206 9.09 -15.87 0.16
C PRO A 206 8.54 -14.81 1.11
N LEU A 207 9.40 -14.07 1.83
CA LEU A 207 8.95 -12.97 2.70
C LEU A 207 8.24 -11.84 1.92
N LEU A 208 8.71 -11.56 0.69
CA LEU A 208 8.16 -10.48 -0.13
C LEU A 208 6.82 -10.87 -0.77
N GLU A 209 6.47 -12.16 -0.77
CA GLU A 209 5.13 -12.63 -1.16
C GLU A 209 4.07 -12.12 -0.19
N HIS A 210 4.45 -11.91 1.08
CA HIS A 210 3.54 -11.50 2.15
C HIS A 210 3.69 -10.05 2.59
N VAL A 211 4.86 -9.44 2.42
CA VAL A 211 5.16 -8.07 2.90
C VAL A 211 5.89 -7.27 1.83
N THR A 212 5.74 -5.95 1.84
CA THR A 212 6.55 -5.01 1.05
C THR A 212 7.32 -4.10 1.99
N PHE A 213 8.61 -3.88 1.72
CA PHE A 213 9.42 -2.95 2.50
C PHE A 213 9.56 -1.61 1.77
N VAL A 214 9.65 -0.53 2.52
CA VAL A 214 9.99 0.80 1.99
C VAL A 214 11.26 1.26 2.68
N ASP A 215 12.37 1.23 1.94
CA ASP A 215 13.64 1.84 2.39
C ASP A 215 13.61 3.32 2.04
N THR A 216 13.74 4.17 3.07
CA THR A 216 13.72 5.63 2.88
C THR A 216 15.14 6.18 2.84
N PRO A 217 15.37 7.30 2.12
CA PRO A 217 16.64 8.02 2.21
C PRO A 217 16.96 8.40 3.66
N GLY A 218 18.24 8.38 4.03
CA GLY A 218 18.67 8.86 5.34
C GLY A 218 18.25 10.30 5.56
N VAL A 219 17.59 10.58 6.70
CA VAL A 219 17.31 11.97 7.09
C VAL A 219 18.63 12.66 7.40
N LEU A 220 18.85 13.80 6.75
CA LEU A 220 20.08 14.55 6.81
C LEU A 220 20.12 15.41 8.08
N SER A 221 21.31 15.60 8.64
CA SER A 221 21.52 16.49 9.78
C SER A 221 22.02 17.84 9.28
N GLY A 222 21.15 18.85 9.32
CA GLY A 222 21.53 20.26 9.11
C GLY A 222 20.91 20.95 7.90
N GLU A 223 20.80 22.27 8.00
CA GLU A 223 20.00 23.13 7.12
C GLU A 223 20.52 23.23 5.67
N LYS A 224 21.85 23.11 5.47
CA LYS A 224 22.49 23.18 4.14
C LYS A 224 22.23 21.96 3.25
N GLN A 225 21.84 20.84 3.84
CA GLN A 225 21.49 19.63 3.11
C GLN A 225 20.00 19.54 2.78
N ARG A 226 19.15 20.24 3.55
CA ARG A 226 17.73 20.44 3.23
C ARG A 226 17.53 21.13 1.87
N THR A 227 18.36 22.12 1.55
CA THR A 227 18.33 22.84 0.26
C THR A 227 18.76 21.99 -0.93
N GLN A 228 19.27 20.77 -0.73
CA GLN A 228 19.65 19.88 -1.84
C GLN A 228 18.49 19.00 -2.34
N ARG A 229 17.40 18.84 -1.56
CA ARG A 229 16.25 18.04 -2.01
C ARG A 229 15.34 18.89 -2.90
N SER A 230 15.17 18.47 -4.14
CA SER A 230 14.28 19.10 -5.12
C SER A 230 12.81 18.70 -4.98
N TYR A 231 12.45 18.01 -3.89
CA TYR A 231 11.11 17.49 -3.64
C TYR A 231 10.74 17.57 -2.15
N ASP A 232 9.45 17.54 -1.86
CA ASP A 232 8.92 17.54 -0.50
C ASP A 232 9.09 16.16 0.16
N PHE A 233 10.22 15.97 0.85
CA PHE A 233 10.50 14.75 1.59
C PHE A 233 9.47 14.46 2.68
N THR A 234 8.99 15.50 3.38
CA THR A 234 8.06 15.32 4.51
C THR A 234 6.69 14.88 3.99
N GLY A 235 6.19 15.51 2.93
CA GLY A 235 4.96 15.09 2.26
C GLY A 235 5.02 13.66 1.72
N VAL A 236 6.15 13.27 1.10
CA VAL A 236 6.35 11.89 0.62
C VAL A 236 6.36 10.89 1.79
N THR A 237 7.09 11.19 2.86
CA THR A 237 7.11 10.32 4.05
C THR A 237 5.73 10.18 4.68
N SER A 238 4.97 11.29 4.77
CA SER A 238 3.59 11.26 5.25
C SER A 238 2.69 10.41 4.35
N TRP A 239 2.84 10.50 3.04
CA TRP A 239 2.11 9.67 2.07
C TRP A 239 2.36 8.17 2.28
N PHE A 240 3.62 7.77 2.48
CA PHE A 240 3.94 6.38 2.80
C PHE A 240 3.42 5.99 4.19
N ALA A 241 3.54 6.84 5.20
CA ALA A 241 3.05 6.58 6.55
C ALA A 241 1.55 6.29 6.58
N ALA A 242 0.76 6.98 5.75
CA ALA A 242 -0.67 6.73 5.60
C ALA A 242 -0.96 5.32 5.06
N LYS A 243 -0.16 4.84 4.11
CA LYS A 243 -0.33 3.54 3.44
C LYS A 243 0.36 2.36 4.11
N CYS A 244 1.40 2.60 4.93
CA CYS A 244 2.11 1.53 5.62
C CYS A 244 1.31 0.96 6.78
N ASP A 245 1.63 -0.27 7.15
CA ASP A 245 1.05 -0.99 8.30
C ASP A 245 1.98 -0.94 9.51
N LEU A 246 3.29 -0.80 9.28
CA LEU A 246 4.31 -0.61 10.31
C LEU A 246 5.35 0.44 9.87
N ILE A 247 5.80 1.25 10.84
CA ILE A 247 6.87 2.24 10.64
C ILE A 247 7.98 1.95 11.66
N LEU A 248 9.13 1.49 11.17
CA LEU A 248 10.33 1.29 11.98
C LEU A 248 11.14 2.59 12.02
N LEU A 249 11.25 3.22 13.19
CA LEU A 249 12.14 4.35 13.43
C LEU A 249 13.49 3.85 13.97
N LEU A 250 14.52 3.89 13.12
CA LEU A 250 15.85 3.39 13.43
C LEU A 250 16.75 4.49 14.00
N PHE A 251 17.39 4.19 15.12
CA PHE A 251 18.38 5.01 15.82
C PHE A 251 19.70 4.26 15.98
N ASP A 252 20.80 5.01 16.03
CA ASP A 252 22.15 4.50 16.29
C ASP A 252 22.65 5.09 17.63
N PRO A 253 23.03 4.27 18.62
CA PRO A 253 23.55 4.71 19.92
C PRO A 253 24.72 5.69 19.84
N HIS A 254 25.54 5.61 18.79
CA HIS A 254 26.68 6.53 18.62
C HIS A 254 26.26 7.90 18.11
N LYS A 255 25.07 8.02 17.49
CA LYS A 255 24.58 9.22 16.80
C LYS A 255 23.12 9.48 17.16
N LEU A 256 22.85 9.65 18.46
CA LEU A 256 21.49 9.84 18.96
C LEU A 256 20.93 11.26 18.75
N ASP A 257 21.68 12.17 18.13
CA ASP A 257 21.23 13.54 17.89
C ASP A 257 20.02 13.57 16.98
N ILE A 258 18.82 13.81 17.52
CA ILE A 258 17.60 13.97 16.72
C ILE A 258 17.61 15.38 16.12
N SER A 259 18.09 15.48 14.87
CA SER A 259 18.11 16.74 14.12
C SER A 259 16.71 17.35 13.96
N ASP A 260 16.63 18.67 13.77
CA ASP A 260 15.35 19.35 13.58
C ASP A 260 14.61 18.91 12.31
N GLU A 261 15.35 18.49 11.27
CA GLU A 261 14.74 17.84 10.11
C GLU A 261 14.11 16.51 10.50
N PHE A 262 14.79 15.68 11.28
CA PHE A 262 14.22 14.42 11.72
C PHE A 262 13.01 14.62 12.64
N LYS A 263 13.03 15.61 13.54
CA LYS A 263 11.85 15.99 14.33
C LYS A 263 10.66 16.37 13.45
N ARG A 264 10.87 17.14 12.38
CA ARG A 264 9.81 17.50 11.43
C ARG A 264 9.25 16.27 10.71
N VAL A 265 10.11 15.36 10.28
CA VAL A 265 9.69 14.12 9.61
C VAL A 265 8.91 13.24 10.58
N ILE A 266 9.37 13.06 11.82
CA ILE A 266 8.61 12.34 12.86
C ILE A 266 7.27 13.04 13.11
N GLY A 267 7.25 14.37 13.16
CA GLY A 267 6.02 15.16 13.29
C GLY A 267 5.01 14.92 12.16
N SER A 268 5.46 14.60 10.94
CA SER A 268 4.56 14.23 9.83
C SER A 268 3.96 12.83 9.93
N LEU A 269 4.38 12.02 10.90
CA LEU A 269 3.81 10.72 11.22
C LEU A 269 2.66 10.81 12.25
N ARG A 270 2.37 12.01 12.75
CA ARG A 270 1.31 12.23 13.76
C ARG A 270 -0.02 11.65 13.29
N GLY A 271 -0.69 10.90 14.15
CA GLY A 271 -1.93 10.18 13.80
C GLY A 271 -1.68 8.78 13.24
N HIS A 272 -0.41 8.37 13.15
CA HIS A 272 0.02 7.01 12.81
C HIS A 272 0.88 6.41 13.94
N ASP A 273 0.78 6.95 15.15
CA ASP A 273 1.60 6.59 16.30
C ASP A 273 1.49 5.10 16.65
N ASP A 274 0.31 4.50 16.46
CA ASP A 274 0.03 3.08 16.69
C ASP A 274 0.86 2.13 15.78
N LYS A 275 1.27 2.61 14.60
CA LYS A 275 2.11 1.89 13.63
C LYS A 275 3.60 1.97 13.94
N ILE A 276 4.01 2.89 14.81
CA ILE A 276 5.42 3.19 15.00
C ILE A 276 6.05 2.17 15.95
N ARG A 277 7.25 1.70 15.60
CA ARG A 277 8.13 0.94 16.48
C ARG A 277 9.52 1.54 16.43
N ILE A 278 10.15 1.66 17.59
CA ILE A 278 11.49 2.21 17.68
C ILE A 278 12.49 1.06 17.64
N VAL A 279 13.56 1.21 16.86
CA VAL A 279 14.65 0.24 16.80
C VAL A 279 15.95 0.97 17.14
N LEU A 280 16.54 0.64 18.28
CA LEU A 280 17.88 1.09 18.66
C LEU A 280 18.89 0.07 18.12
N ASN A 281 19.35 0.32 16.90
CA ASN A 281 20.22 -0.56 16.14
C ASN A 281 21.70 -0.36 16.51
N LYS A 282 22.57 -1.34 16.25
CA LYS A 282 24.01 -1.31 16.59
C LYS A 282 24.29 -1.18 18.10
N ALA A 283 23.39 -1.71 18.92
CA ALA A 283 23.54 -1.69 20.39
C ALA A 283 24.79 -2.47 20.87
N ASP A 284 25.30 -3.39 20.05
CA ASP A 284 26.55 -4.14 20.28
C ASP A 284 27.82 -3.28 20.25
N GLN A 285 27.72 -2.02 19.82
CA GLN A 285 28.87 -1.14 19.69
C GLN A 285 29.12 -0.27 20.93
N VAL A 286 28.19 -0.26 21.90
CA VAL A 286 28.28 0.52 23.14
C VAL A 286 28.26 -0.41 24.35
N ASP A 287 28.86 0.04 25.46
CA ASP A 287 28.76 -0.70 26.72
C ASP A 287 27.37 -0.56 27.36
N ALA A 288 27.07 -1.41 28.36
CA ALA A 288 25.77 -1.42 29.01
C ALA A 288 25.40 -0.08 29.69
N GLN A 289 26.36 0.64 30.25
CA GLN A 289 26.09 1.91 30.94
C GLN A 289 25.75 3.02 29.94
N GLN A 290 26.51 3.09 28.85
CA GLN A 290 26.26 3.99 27.74
C GLN A 290 24.92 3.66 27.07
N LEU A 291 24.62 2.38 26.85
CA LEU A 291 23.35 1.93 26.29
C LEU A 291 22.16 2.44 27.12
N MET A 292 22.20 2.31 28.45
CA MET A 292 21.14 2.81 29.33
C MET A 292 20.98 4.33 29.27
N ARG A 293 22.09 5.08 29.18
CA ARG A 293 22.05 6.55 29.01
C ARG A 293 21.44 6.95 27.67
N VAL A 294 21.85 6.28 26.60
CA VAL A 294 21.35 6.48 25.23
C VAL A 294 19.85 6.16 25.17
N TYR A 295 19.44 5.04 25.75
CA TYR A 295 18.04 4.63 25.82
C TYR A 295 17.17 5.66 26.56
N GLY A 296 17.61 6.14 27.73
CA GLY A 296 16.89 7.18 28.46
C GLY A 296 16.80 8.50 27.69
N ALA A 297 17.89 8.92 27.04
CA ALA A 297 17.92 10.13 26.20
C ALA A 297 17.00 10.01 24.98
N LEU A 298 16.90 8.81 24.39
CA LEU A 298 16.01 8.51 23.26
C LEU A 298 14.54 8.66 23.66
N LEU A 299 14.13 8.00 24.73
CA LEU A 299 12.74 8.05 25.22
C LEU A 299 12.34 9.48 25.60
N TRP A 300 13.23 10.20 26.29
CA TRP A 300 13.02 11.61 26.63
C TRP A 300 12.82 12.49 25.39
N SER A 301 13.64 12.28 24.36
CA SER A 301 13.57 13.07 23.12
C SER A 301 12.33 12.72 22.30
N LEU A 302 12.00 11.43 22.18
CA LEU A 302 10.81 10.96 21.47
C LEU A 302 9.52 11.40 22.16
N GLY A 303 9.46 11.38 23.49
CA GLY A 303 8.29 11.85 24.25
C GLY A 303 7.95 13.32 23.93
N LYS A 304 8.96 14.17 23.71
CA LYS A 304 8.76 15.56 23.30
C LYS A 304 8.28 15.73 21.85
N VAL A 305 8.66 14.82 20.96
CA VAL A 305 8.42 14.95 19.51
C VAL A 305 7.12 14.27 19.09
N LEU A 306 6.84 13.06 19.58
CA LEU A 306 5.63 12.32 19.25
C LEU A 306 4.39 12.88 19.98
N ASN A 307 4.58 13.50 21.14
CA ASN A 307 3.50 14.11 21.93
C ASN A 307 2.33 13.14 22.18
N THR A 308 2.64 11.85 22.38
CA THR A 308 1.69 10.82 22.81
C THR A 308 1.92 10.53 24.30
N PRO A 309 0.84 10.30 25.08
CA PRO A 309 0.98 9.82 26.45
C PRO A 309 1.50 8.37 26.54
N GLU A 310 1.47 7.63 25.44
CA GLU A 310 1.86 6.22 25.40
C GLU A 310 3.36 6.03 25.17
N VAL A 311 3.97 5.12 25.94
CA VAL A 311 5.38 4.79 25.78
C VAL A 311 5.56 3.84 24.60
N MET A 312 6.36 4.24 23.64
CA MET A 312 6.66 3.43 22.45
C MET A 312 7.56 2.24 22.77
N ARG A 313 7.25 1.07 22.22
CA ARG A 313 8.15 -0.11 22.27
C ARG A 313 9.44 0.19 21.52
N VAL A 314 10.57 -0.02 22.20
CA VAL A 314 11.92 0.14 21.65
C VAL A 314 12.60 -1.22 21.58
N TYR A 315 12.91 -1.70 20.39
CA TYR A 315 13.69 -2.92 20.18
C TYR A 315 15.18 -2.61 20.19
N ILE A 316 15.94 -3.29 21.06
CA ILE A 316 17.38 -3.01 21.25
C ILE A 316 18.19 -4.17 20.67
N GLY A 317 19.07 -3.89 19.71
CA GLY A 317 19.91 -4.95 19.15
C GLY A 317 20.85 -4.50 18.03
N SER A 318 21.41 -5.48 17.34
CA SER A 318 22.27 -5.29 16.18
C SER A 318 21.74 -6.12 15.02
N PHE A 319 21.06 -5.45 14.09
CA PHE A 319 20.34 -6.10 13.00
C PHE A 319 21.21 -6.13 11.74
N ASN A 320 22.23 -6.96 11.76
CA ASN A 320 23.14 -7.21 10.64
C ASN A 320 23.66 -8.66 10.67
N ASP A 321 24.38 -9.05 9.63
CA ASP A 321 24.88 -10.43 9.49
C ASP A 321 26.24 -10.66 10.20
N LYS A 322 26.73 -9.67 10.95
CA LYS A 322 27.99 -9.81 11.69
C LYS A 322 27.74 -10.44 13.06
N PRO A 323 28.69 -11.24 13.57
CA PRO A 323 28.59 -11.73 14.93
C PRO A 323 28.51 -10.56 15.91
N ILE A 324 27.62 -10.68 16.89
CA ILE A 324 27.53 -9.72 18.01
C ILE A 324 28.88 -9.72 18.73
N LYS A 325 29.44 -8.54 18.97
CA LYS A 325 30.71 -8.42 19.70
C LYS A 325 30.51 -8.84 21.17
N GLU A 326 30.93 -10.06 21.51
CA GLU A 326 30.86 -10.63 22.87
C GLU A 326 31.44 -9.72 23.95
N THR A 327 32.49 -8.94 23.60
CA THR A 327 33.26 -8.14 24.56
C THR A 327 32.58 -6.84 25.01
N ALA A 328 31.64 -6.29 24.24
CA ALA A 328 31.01 -4.99 24.56
C ALA A 328 29.68 -5.13 25.33
N ALA A 329 28.91 -6.17 25.02
CA ALA A 329 27.58 -6.37 25.60
C ALA A 329 27.60 -7.24 26.86
N GLY A 330 28.65 -8.05 27.06
CA GLY A 330 28.70 -9.09 28.07
C GLY A 330 27.62 -10.19 27.86
N PRO A 331 27.58 -11.24 28.70
CA PRO A 331 26.65 -12.35 28.55
C PRO A 331 25.17 -11.92 28.58
N LEU A 332 24.85 -10.97 29.47
CA LEU A 332 23.49 -10.45 29.66
C LEU A 332 23.01 -9.63 28.46
N GLY A 333 23.91 -8.90 27.80
CA GLY A 333 23.56 -8.10 26.62
C GLY A 333 23.28 -8.96 25.39
N MET A 334 23.95 -10.10 25.23
CA MET A 334 23.65 -11.02 24.12
C MET A 334 22.26 -11.65 24.25
N GLU A 335 21.91 -12.13 25.45
CA GLU A 335 20.57 -12.67 25.71
C GLU A 335 19.49 -11.61 25.47
N LEU A 336 19.73 -10.38 25.93
CA LEU A 336 18.85 -9.24 25.69
C LEU A 336 18.67 -8.99 24.18
N PHE A 337 19.75 -8.83 23.42
CA PHE A 337 19.66 -8.54 21.99
C PHE A 337 18.98 -9.64 21.20
N GLN A 338 19.25 -10.90 21.52
CA GLN A 338 18.58 -12.04 20.89
C GLN A 338 17.08 -12.02 21.18
N LYS A 339 16.69 -11.83 22.44
CA LYS A 339 15.28 -11.78 22.84
C LYS A 339 14.54 -10.60 22.19
N GLU A 340 15.16 -9.43 22.15
CA GLU A 340 14.62 -8.23 21.50
C GLU A 340 14.48 -8.40 19.98
N GLN A 341 15.41 -9.13 19.37
CA GLN A 341 15.34 -9.49 17.96
C GLN A 341 14.22 -10.49 17.68
N ASP A 342 14.05 -11.51 18.53
CA ASP A 342 12.97 -12.48 18.42
C ASP A 342 11.61 -11.82 18.60
N ASP A 343 11.48 -10.91 19.57
CA ASP A 343 10.28 -10.09 19.78
C ASP A 343 9.95 -9.25 18.54
N LEU A 344 10.95 -8.59 17.93
CA LEU A 344 10.76 -7.81 16.70
C LEU A 344 10.34 -8.69 15.53
N LEU A 345 10.97 -9.85 15.35
CA LEU A 345 10.59 -10.81 14.30
C LEU A 345 9.17 -11.34 14.50
N SER A 346 8.75 -11.58 15.75
CA SER A 346 7.37 -11.93 16.06
C SER A 346 6.40 -10.81 15.68
N ASP A 347 6.70 -9.55 16.03
CA ASP A 347 5.85 -8.40 15.67
C ASP A 347 5.78 -8.22 14.14
N LEU A 348 6.88 -8.47 13.42
CA LEU A 348 6.94 -8.45 11.95
C LEU A 348 6.12 -9.57 11.31
N ASN A 349 6.17 -10.78 11.87
CA ASN A 349 5.39 -11.93 11.39
C ASN A 349 3.87 -11.73 11.59
N ASP A 350 3.47 -10.98 12.62
CA ASP A 350 2.07 -10.65 12.87
C ASP A 350 1.52 -9.54 11.96
N ILE A 351 2.38 -8.85 11.20
CA ILE A 351 1.96 -7.70 10.38
C ILE A 351 0.84 -8.07 9.40
N PRO A 352 0.91 -9.16 8.61
CA PRO A 352 -0.14 -9.45 7.64
C PRO A 352 -1.51 -9.66 8.30
N LYS A 353 -1.52 -10.32 9.46
CA LYS A 353 -2.72 -10.48 10.29
C LYS A 353 -3.26 -9.13 10.75
N LYS A 354 -2.42 -8.31 11.41
CA LYS A 354 -2.78 -6.96 11.89
C LYS A 354 -3.22 -6.02 10.75
N ALA A 355 -2.60 -6.14 9.58
CA ALA A 355 -2.92 -5.34 8.40
C ALA A 355 -4.32 -5.66 7.86
N CYS A 356 -4.74 -6.93 7.88
CA CYS A 356 -6.10 -7.32 7.50
C CYS A 356 -7.14 -6.66 8.42
N ASP A 357 -6.95 -6.78 9.74
CA ASP A 357 -7.84 -6.17 10.75
C ASP A 357 -7.85 -4.64 10.62
N ARG A 358 -6.68 -4.04 10.40
CA ARG A 358 -6.55 -2.60 10.18
C ARG A 358 -7.31 -2.14 8.94
N ARG A 359 -7.22 -2.87 7.82
CA ARG A 359 -7.94 -2.53 6.59
C ARG A 359 -9.44 -2.53 6.79
N ILE A 360 -9.97 -3.50 7.54
CA ILE A 360 -11.39 -3.53 7.91
C ILE A 360 -11.75 -2.26 8.71
N ASN A 361 -10.95 -1.93 9.72
CA ASN A 361 -11.19 -0.75 10.56
C ASN A 361 -11.11 0.56 9.78
N GLU A 362 -10.10 0.74 8.94
CA GLU A 362 -9.95 1.93 8.09
C GLU A 362 -11.06 2.03 7.06
N PHE A 363 -11.53 0.90 6.51
CA PHE A 363 -12.68 0.87 5.62
C PHE A 363 -13.97 1.34 6.32
N VAL A 364 -14.20 0.88 7.56
CA VAL A 364 -15.35 1.30 8.38
C VAL A 364 -15.26 2.79 8.72
N LYS A 365 -14.08 3.29 9.14
CA LYS A 365 -13.85 4.71 9.41
C LYS A 365 -14.13 5.56 8.18
N ARG A 366 -13.60 5.16 7.02
CA ARG A 366 -13.83 5.85 5.74
C ARG A 366 -15.32 5.88 5.37
N ALA A 367 -16.03 4.75 5.53
CA ALA A 367 -17.46 4.69 5.27
C ALA A 367 -18.26 5.66 6.13
N ARG A 368 -17.94 5.75 7.43
CA ARG A 368 -18.56 6.72 8.36
C ARG A 368 -18.24 8.17 7.96
N ALA A 369 -16.98 8.46 7.68
CA ALA A 369 -16.55 9.79 7.24
C ALA A 369 -17.26 10.23 5.94
N ALA A 370 -17.41 9.32 4.97
CA ALA A 370 -18.12 9.60 3.72
C ALA A 370 -19.61 9.90 3.94
N LYS A 371 -20.26 9.19 4.89
CA LYS A 371 -21.64 9.51 5.29
C LYS A 371 -21.73 10.89 5.92
N VAL A 372 -20.90 11.19 6.91
CA VAL A 372 -20.86 12.50 7.58
C VAL A 372 -20.66 13.62 6.56
N HIS A 373 -19.69 13.46 5.65
CA HIS A 373 -19.45 14.39 4.55
C HIS A 373 -20.67 14.58 3.65
N ALA A 374 -21.33 13.49 3.21
CA ALA A 374 -22.53 13.57 2.40
C ALA A 374 -23.66 14.37 3.08
N HIS A 375 -23.83 14.20 4.39
CA HIS A 375 -24.79 14.98 5.17
C HIS A 375 -24.41 16.45 5.30
N ILE A 376 -23.13 16.78 5.53
CA ILE A 376 -22.64 18.17 5.58
C ILE A 376 -22.90 18.87 4.25
N ILE A 377 -22.46 18.29 3.13
CA ILE A 377 -22.64 18.88 1.79
C ILE A 377 -24.13 19.05 1.46
N SER A 378 -24.94 18.04 1.78
CA SER A 378 -26.39 18.11 1.55
C SER A 378 -27.10 19.15 2.42
N HIS A 379 -26.64 19.32 3.67
CA HIS A 379 -27.17 20.34 4.59
C HIS A 379 -26.85 21.75 4.07
N LEU A 380 -25.60 21.99 3.65
CA LEU A 380 -25.22 23.25 3.03
C LEU A 380 -26.06 23.54 1.78
N LYS A 381 -26.28 22.53 0.91
CA LYS A 381 -27.17 22.68 -0.24
C LYS A 381 -28.62 23.02 0.14
N LYS A 382 -29.13 22.45 1.25
CA LYS A 382 -30.49 22.67 1.74
C LYS A 382 -30.68 24.10 2.27
N GLU A 383 -29.67 24.67 2.91
CA GLU A 383 -29.71 26.04 3.45
C GLU A 383 -29.54 27.13 2.37
N MET A 384 -29.15 26.77 1.15
CA MET A 384 -28.98 27.73 0.06
C MET A 384 -30.33 28.25 -0.48
N PRO A 385 -30.48 29.57 -0.70
CA PRO A 385 -31.71 30.15 -1.24
C PRO A 385 -31.87 29.83 -2.73
N ALA A 386 -33.11 29.60 -3.17
CA ALA A 386 -33.39 29.18 -4.54
C ALA A 386 -33.17 30.29 -5.61
N LEU A 387 -33.47 31.55 -5.27
CA LEU A 387 -33.58 32.64 -6.26
C LEU A 387 -32.54 33.75 -6.08
N MET A 388 -32.55 34.47 -4.95
CA MET A 388 -31.72 35.66 -4.72
C MET A 388 -30.89 35.56 -3.44
N GLY A 389 -29.76 36.27 -3.40
CA GLY A 389 -28.89 36.34 -2.22
C GLY A 389 -27.93 35.17 -2.03
N LYS A 390 -27.72 34.33 -3.04
CA LYS A 390 -26.88 33.12 -2.97
C LYS A 390 -25.48 33.39 -2.42
N ALA A 391 -24.76 34.37 -2.97
CA ALA A 391 -23.40 34.70 -2.51
C ALA A 391 -23.36 35.15 -1.04
N LYS A 392 -24.35 35.95 -0.60
CA LYS A 392 -24.44 36.39 0.80
C LYS A 392 -24.79 35.24 1.74
N ALA A 393 -25.66 34.32 1.31
CA ALA A 393 -26.01 33.13 2.06
C ALA A 393 -24.82 32.16 2.18
N GLU A 394 -24.09 31.94 1.09
CA GLU A 394 -22.89 31.10 1.06
C GLU A 394 -21.82 31.63 2.01
N GLN A 395 -21.51 32.94 1.96
CA GLN A 395 -20.59 33.56 2.89
C GLN A 395 -21.04 33.38 4.35
N LYS A 396 -22.34 33.60 4.62
CA LYS A 396 -22.90 33.39 5.96
C LYS A 396 -22.77 31.94 6.43
N LEU A 397 -22.94 30.97 5.54
CA LEU A 397 -22.78 29.55 5.86
C LEU A 397 -21.32 29.19 6.16
N LEU A 398 -20.36 29.79 5.44
CA LEU A 398 -18.92 29.64 5.73
C LEU A 398 -18.53 30.28 7.08
N ASP A 399 -19.05 31.48 7.35
CA ASP A 399 -18.77 32.21 8.60
C ASP A 399 -19.37 31.48 9.81
N SER A 400 -20.51 30.81 9.64
CA SER A 400 -21.20 30.03 10.69
C SER A 400 -21.03 28.52 10.56
N LEU A 401 -19.94 28.05 9.92
CA LEU A 401 -19.76 26.63 9.61
C LEU A 401 -19.77 25.74 10.85
N ASP A 402 -19.20 26.20 11.97
CA ASP A 402 -19.23 25.51 13.26
C ASP A 402 -20.66 25.20 13.72
N ASP A 403 -21.58 26.17 13.59
CA ASP A 403 -22.98 25.99 13.92
C ASP A 403 -23.68 25.01 12.95
N GLN A 404 -23.32 25.04 11.66
CA GLN A 404 -23.86 24.10 10.69
C GLN A 404 -23.42 22.66 10.98
N PHE A 405 -22.15 22.46 11.36
CA PHE A 405 -21.64 21.17 11.79
C PHE A 405 -22.39 20.69 13.04
N ALA A 406 -22.60 21.56 14.03
CA ALA A 406 -23.35 21.22 15.23
C ALA A 406 -24.81 20.82 14.94
N LYS A 407 -25.47 21.41 13.94
CA LYS A 407 -26.80 20.99 13.49
C LYS A 407 -26.78 19.58 12.90
N VAL A 408 -25.85 19.32 11.97
CA VAL A 408 -25.70 18.00 11.33
C VAL A 408 -25.35 16.94 12.38
N GLN A 409 -24.48 17.27 13.34
CA GLN A 409 -24.12 16.40 14.45
C GLN A 409 -25.35 16.00 15.29
N LYS A 410 -26.22 16.95 15.61
CA LYS A 410 -27.47 16.68 16.34
C LYS A 410 -28.44 15.84 15.54
N GLU A 411 -28.56 16.07 14.23
CA GLU A 411 -29.42 15.30 13.33
C GLU A 411 -28.95 13.85 13.18
N LEU A 412 -27.64 13.61 13.12
CA LEU A 412 -27.06 12.28 12.96
C LEU A 412 -26.85 11.52 14.28
N HIS A 413 -27.00 12.18 15.42
CA HIS A 413 -26.70 11.61 16.75
C HIS A 413 -25.27 11.07 16.85
N LEU A 414 -24.29 11.78 16.27
CA LEU A 414 -22.88 11.38 16.27
C LEU A 414 -22.05 12.24 17.24
N PRO A 415 -20.97 11.68 17.81
CA PRO A 415 -20.02 12.46 18.60
C PRO A 415 -19.25 13.46 17.72
N ALA A 416 -18.76 14.54 18.31
CA ALA A 416 -18.01 15.57 17.58
C ALA A 416 -16.71 15.01 16.97
N GLY A 417 -16.12 13.96 17.57
CA GLY A 417 -14.90 13.31 17.07
C GLY A 417 -15.07 12.58 15.73
N ASP A 418 -16.31 12.33 15.28
CA ASP A 418 -16.59 11.72 13.98
C ASP A 418 -16.66 12.77 12.84
N PHE A 419 -16.56 14.06 13.17
CA PHE A 419 -16.61 15.16 12.21
C PHE A 419 -15.20 15.64 11.85
N PRO A 420 -14.99 16.11 10.60
CA PRO A 420 -13.73 16.67 10.17
C PRO A 420 -13.46 18.04 10.83
N SER A 421 -12.21 18.49 10.78
CA SER A 421 -11.83 19.83 11.24
C SER A 421 -12.60 20.90 10.48
N VAL A 422 -13.37 21.73 11.21
CA VAL A 422 -14.20 22.79 10.63
C VAL A 422 -13.34 23.80 9.86
N GLU A 423 -12.18 24.14 10.40
CA GLU A 423 -11.29 25.13 9.78
C GLU A 423 -10.69 24.63 8.47
N GLU A 424 -10.21 23.39 8.42
CA GLU A 424 -9.72 22.78 7.18
C GLU A 424 -10.85 22.66 6.15
N TYR A 425 -12.05 22.28 6.59
CA TYR A 425 -13.23 22.21 5.72
C TYR A 425 -13.61 23.58 5.15
N ARG A 426 -13.60 24.62 5.99
CA ARG A 426 -13.92 25.99 5.58
C ARG A 426 -12.99 26.46 4.47
N GLN A 427 -11.68 26.18 4.58
CA GLN A 427 -10.70 26.55 3.57
C GLN A 427 -11.00 25.88 2.23
N ILE A 428 -11.29 24.58 2.22
CA ILE A 428 -11.62 23.85 1.00
C ILE A 428 -12.95 24.35 0.43
N LEU A 429 -13.99 24.46 1.26
CA LEU A 429 -15.33 24.93 0.87
C LEU A 429 -15.32 26.33 0.25
N SER A 430 -14.38 27.21 0.64
CA SER A 430 -14.28 28.56 0.08
C SER A 430 -14.05 28.59 -1.44
N ALA A 431 -13.54 27.51 -2.02
CA ALA A 431 -13.34 27.34 -3.46
C ALA A 431 -14.55 26.75 -4.21
N TYR A 432 -15.62 26.38 -3.50
CA TYR A 432 -16.80 25.71 -4.05
C TYR A 432 -18.02 26.61 -4.08
N ASN A 433 -18.91 26.37 -5.04
CA ASN A 433 -20.22 27.00 -5.10
C ASN A 433 -21.27 26.05 -4.53
N PHE A 434 -21.91 26.45 -3.43
CA PHE A 434 -22.80 25.58 -2.67
C PHE A 434 -24.11 25.30 -3.41
N ASP A 435 -24.47 26.15 -4.39
CA ASP A 435 -25.63 25.90 -5.25
C ASP A 435 -25.39 24.74 -6.24
N LYS A 436 -24.14 24.33 -6.46
CA LYS A 436 -23.83 23.17 -7.31
C LYS A 436 -23.80 21.85 -6.54
N PHE A 437 -23.91 21.89 -5.21
CA PHE A 437 -23.93 20.69 -4.41
C PHE A 437 -25.17 19.83 -4.65
N GLU A 438 -25.00 18.53 -4.49
CA GLU A 438 -26.04 17.53 -4.58
C GLU A 438 -26.92 17.53 -3.32
N LYS A 439 -28.22 17.28 -3.50
CA LYS A 439 -29.11 17.01 -2.36
C LYS A 439 -28.81 15.63 -1.79
N LEU A 440 -29.23 15.40 -0.53
CA LEU A 440 -29.08 14.09 0.09
C LEU A 440 -29.86 13.03 -0.72
N ARG A 441 -29.20 11.90 -0.99
CA ARG A 441 -29.79 10.73 -1.67
C ARG A 441 -29.94 9.60 -0.66
N PRO A 442 -31.12 9.46 -0.02
CA PRO A 442 -31.31 8.53 1.10
C PRO A 442 -30.96 7.08 0.76
N LYS A 443 -31.24 6.63 -0.47
CA LYS A 443 -30.91 5.28 -0.93
C LYS A 443 -29.42 4.97 -0.91
N MET A 444 -28.56 5.96 -1.17
CA MET A 444 -27.11 5.77 -1.18
C MET A 444 -26.56 5.70 0.25
N VAL A 445 -27.07 6.57 1.13
CA VAL A 445 -26.73 6.55 2.56
C VAL A 445 -27.18 5.22 3.18
N GLN A 446 -28.42 4.81 2.92
CA GLN A 446 -28.95 3.52 3.37
C GLN A 446 -28.12 2.35 2.85
N GLY A 447 -27.66 2.40 1.60
CA GLY A 447 -26.76 1.37 1.07
C GLY A 447 -25.47 1.24 1.90
N VAL A 448 -24.86 2.35 2.32
CA VAL A 448 -23.68 2.35 3.19
C VAL A 448 -24.04 1.92 4.62
N ASP A 449 -25.22 2.25 5.13
CA ASP A 449 -25.70 1.77 6.43
C ASP A 449 -25.89 0.25 6.43
N ASP A 450 -26.54 -0.30 5.41
CA ASP A 450 -26.72 -1.74 5.26
C ASP A 450 -25.38 -2.46 5.11
N MET A 451 -24.43 -1.84 4.41
CA MET A 451 -23.06 -2.34 4.29
C MET A 451 -22.37 -2.47 5.66
N LEU A 452 -22.47 -1.42 6.49
CA LEU A 452 -21.83 -1.40 7.81
C LEU A 452 -22.54 -2.31 8.81
N ALA A 453 -23.86 -2.39 8.76
CA ALA A 453 -24.69 -3.13 9.71
C ALA A 453 -24.79 -4.62 9.40
N TYR A 454 -24.75 -5.01 8.12
CA TYR A 454 -25.01 -6.39 7.70
C TYR A 454 -23.89 -6.97 6.83
N ASP A 455 -23.51 -6.33 5.73
CA ASP A 455 -22.56 -6.93 4.77
C ASP A 455 -21.20 -7.20 5.41
N ILE A 456 -20.62 -6.20 6.10
CA ILE A 456 -19.29 -6.33 6.71
C ILE A 456 -19.32 -7.38 7.84
N PRO A 457 -20.26 -7.35 8.80
CA PRO A 457 -20.36 -8.41 9.80
C PRO A 457 -20.56 -9.81 9.22
N GLU A 458 -21.36 -9.97 8.16
CA GLU A 458 -21.54 -11.25 7.49
C GLU A 458 -20.26 -11.72 6.79
N LEU A 459 -19.55 -10.80 6.13
CA LEU A 459 -18.26 -11.08 5.51
C LEU A 459 -17.24 -11.62 6.52
N LEU A 460 -17.15 -10.99 7.69
CA LEU A 460 -16.23 -11.41 8.77
C LEU A 460 -16.65 -12.71 9.46
N LYS A 461 -17.95 -13.07 9.43
CA LYS A 461 -18.42 -14.40 9.86
C LYS A 461 -18.06 -15.49 8.84
N LYS A 462 -18.11 -15.15 7.55
CA LYS A 462 -17.92 -16.10 6.44
C LYS A 462 -16.45 -16.38 6.16
N PHE A 463 -15.59 -15.39 6.29
CA PHE A 463 -14.16 -15.51 6.04
C PHE A 463 -13.38 -15.18 7.30
N ARG A 464 -12.47 -16.08 7.68
CA ARG A 464 -11.48 -15.78 8.72
C ARG A 464 -10.33 -14.97 8.14
N ASN A 465 -9.58 -14.31 9.01
CA ASN A 465 -8.33 -13.68 8.61
C ASN A 465 -7.42 -14.78 8.04
N PRO A 466 -6.92 -14.66 6.80
CA PRO A 466 -6.12 -15.72 6.17
C PRO A 466 -4.76 -15.95 6.85
N TYR A 467 -4.40 -15.07 7.79
CA TYR A 467 -3.17 -15.14 8.58
C TYR A 467 -3.41 -15.56 10.04
N ASP A 468 -4.62 -16.02 10.39
CA ASP A 468 -4.96 -16.55 11.72
C ASP A 468 -4.42 -17.96 11.99
#